data_AF-R7XJW5-F1
#
_entry.id   AF-R7XJW5-F1
#
_cell.length_a   1.000
_cell.length_b   1.000
_cell.length_c   1.000
_cell.angle_alpha   90.00
_cell.angle_beta   90.00
_cell.angle_gamma   90.00
#
_symmetry.space_group_name_H-M   'P 1'
#
loop_
_entity.id
_entity.type
_entity.pdbx_description
1 polymer ?
#
loop_
_entity_poly.entity_id
_entity_poly.type
_entity_poly.pdbx_seq_one_letter_code
_entity_poly.pdbx_strand_id
1 'polypeptide(L)'
;MGEAAGEAPSKRTVQDGATAEVAALLADDSELSDSARAAVANLLRRHRLLEGELTRQRTLLQEWILSQQTYKTLYYQYSGQSQQAPRLELMREKEAVRRRIRAQLQVGADDLAAPDEQLRSLSSS
;
A
#
# COMPACT_ATOMS: atom_id res chain seq x y z
N MET A 1 24.00 -16.59 -13.14
CA MET A 1 23.33 -17.34 -12.06
C MET A 1 22.09 -16.57 -11.69
N GLY A 2 20.94 -16.95 -12.27
CA GLY A 2 19.67 -16.28 -12.05
C GLY A 2 18.91 -17.01 -10.95
N GLU A 3 18.62 -16.32 -9.85
CA GLU A 3 17.67 -16.79 -8.86
C GLU A 3 16.30 -16.22 -9.22
N ALA A 4 15.40 -17.13 -9.58
CA ALA A 4 14.01 -16.87 -9.86
C ALA A 4 13.31 -16.39 -8.58
N ALA A 5 13.12 -15.08 -8.46
CA ALA A 5 12.13 -14.51 -7.56
C ALA A 5 10.73 -14.81 -8.14
N GLY A 6 10.19 -15.99 -7.81
CA GLY A 6 8.97 -16.50 -8.41
C GLY A 6 8.14 -17.35 -7.48
N GLU A 7 8.03 -17.01 -6.19
CA GLU A 7 7.19 -17.76 -5.26
C GLU A 7 6.32 -16.83 -4.41
N ALA A 8 5.27 -16.30 -5.03
CA ALA A 8 4.07 -15.83 -4.35
C ALA A 8 2.72 -16.11 -5.07
N PRO A 9 2.58 -17.00 -6.08
CA PRO A 9 1.28 -17.20 -6.72
C PRO A 9 0.31 -18.02 -5.84
N SER A 10 0.80 -19.03 -5.11
CA SER A 10 -0.05 -20.07 -4.52
C SER A 10 -1.11 -19.55 -3.52
N LYS A 11 -0.76 -18.64 -2.61
CA LYS A 11 -1.74 -18.11 -1.64
C LYS A 11 -2.78 -17.18 -2.26
N ARG A 12 -2.40 -16.43 -3.31
CA ARG A 12 -3.30 -15.49 -3.98
C ARG A 12 -4.34 -16.23 -4.81
N THR A 13 -3.92 -17.26 -5.55
CA THR A 13 -4.81 -18.08 -6.37
C THR A 13 -5.85 -18.83 -5.52
N VAL A 14 -5.46 -19.29 -4.32
CA VAL A 14 -6.37 -19.98 -3.38
C VAL A 14 -7.39 -19.01 -2.76
N GLN A 15 -7.00 -17.76 -2.45
CA GLN A 15 -7.93 -16.75 -1.91
C GLN A 15 -8.91 -16.22 -2.98
N ASP A 16 -8.43 -16.01 -4.21
CA ASP A 16 -9.27 -15.61 -5.34
C ASP A 16 -10.35 -16.67 -5.62
N GLY A 17 -10.01 -17.97 -5.53
CA GLY A 17 -10.95 -19.08 -5.68
C GLY A 17 -12.03 -19.10 -4.59
N ALA A 18 -11.64 -18.95 -3.33
CA ALA A 18 -12.59 -18.95 -2.21
C ALA A 18 -13.60 -17.78 -2.28
N THR A 19 -13.18 -16.59 -2.73
CA THR A 19 -14.10 -15.44 -2.87
C THR A 19 -15.05 -15.59 -4.06
N ALA A 20 -14.61 -16.26 -5.13
CA ALA A 20 -15.44 -16.62 -6.27
C ALA A 20 -16.50 -17.68 -5.89
N GLU A 21 -16.11 -18.69 -5.10
CA GLU A 21 -17.01 -19.72 -4.58
C GLU A 21 -18.12 -19.12 -3.68
N VAL A 22 -17.77 -18.21 -2.76
CA VAL A 22 -18.76 -17.52 -1.93
C VAL A 22 -19.70 -16.64 -2.77
N ALA A 23 -19.17 -15.96 -3.80
CA ALA A 23 -20.00 -15.18 -4.70
C ALA A 23 -20.99 -16.04 -5.50
N ALA A 24 -20.56 -17.24 -5.93
CA ALA A 24 -21.41 -18.21 -6.60
C ALA A 24 -22.49 -18.77 -5.65
N LEU A 25 -22.12 -19.10 -4.41
CA LEU A 25 -23.06 -19.57 -3.38
C LEU A 25 -24.17 -18.53 -3.10
N LEU A 26 -23.81 -17.24 -2.99
CA LEU A 26 -24.79 -16.16 -2.78
C LEU A 26 -25.77 -15.99 -3.94
N ALA A 27 -25.38 -16.37 -5.16
CA ALA A 27 -26.21 -16.27 -6.35
C ALA A 27 -27.21 -17.45 -6.46
N ASP A 28 -26.87 -18.59 -5.88
CA ASP A 28 -27.65 -19.84 -5.96
C ASP A 28 -28.60 -20.04 -4.76
N ASP A 29 -28.29 -19.43 -3.60
CA ASP A 29 -28.92 -19.78 -2.33
C ASP A 29 -30.12 -18.89 -1.94
N SER A 30 -31.27 -19.53 -1.67
CA SER A 30 -32.52 -18.90 -1.21
C SER A 30 -32.71 -18.91 0.31
N GLU A 31 -31.82 -19.55 1.09
CA GLU A 31 -32.00 -19.70 2.54
C GLU A 31 -31.45 -18.51 3.37
N LEU A 32 -30.61 -17.67 2.76
CA LEU A 32 -30.11 -16.45 3.39
C LEU A 32 -31.15 -15.33 3.36
N SER A 33 -31.30 -14.64 4.49
CA SER A 33 -32.07 -13.37 4.50
C SER A 33 -31.42 -12.34 3.56
N ASP A 34 -32.24 -11.48 2.96
CA ASP A 34 -31.74 -10.44 2.05
C ASP A 34 -30.69 -9.52 2.69
N SER A 35 -30.83 -9.26 4.00
CA SER A 35 -29.86 -8.50 4.79
C SER A 35 -28.51 -9.21 4.87
N ALA A 36 -28.51 -10.52 5.14
CA ALA A 36 -27.29 -11.33 5.17
C ALA A 36 -26.64 -11.37 3.79
N ARG A 37 -27.43 -11.59 2.72
CA ARG A 37 -26.93 -11.59 1.34
C ARG A 37 -26.27 -10.25 0.97
N ALA A 38 -26.92 -9.14 1.32
CA ALA A 38 -26.39 -7.79 1.08
C ALA A 38 -25.09 -7.52 1.87
N ALA A 39 -25.01 -7.98 3.12
CA ALA A 39 -23.81 -7.83 3.95
C ALA A 39 -22.61 -8.60 3.36
N VAL A 40 -22.79 -9.86 2.97
CA VAL A 40 -21.72 -10.67 2.36
C VAL A 40 -21.31 -10.11 0.99
N ALA A 41 -22.26 -9.67 0.16
CA ALA A 41 -21.96 -9.02 -1.11
C ALA A 41 -21.13 -7.73 -0.93
N ASN A 42 -21.43 -6.93 0.10
CA ASN A 42 -20.65 -5.75 0.44
C ASN A 42 -19.24 -6.11 0.90
N LEU A 43 -19.09 -7.16 1.72
CA LEU A 43 -17.79 -7.66 2.16
C LEU A 43 -16.92 -8.10 0.97
N LEU A 44 -17.48 -8.86 0.03
CA LEU A 44 -16.80 -9.28 -1.19
C LEU A 44 -16.39 -8.07 -2.06
N ARG A 45 -17.26 -7.06 -2.18
CA ARG A 45 -16.91 -5.82 -2.89
C ARG A 45 -15.73 -5.10 -2.23
N ARG A 46 -15.76 -4.93 -0.90
CA ARG A 46 -14.67 -4.30 -0.14
C ARG A 46 -13.38 -5.08 -0.26
N HIS A 47 -13.45 -6.40 -0.24
CA HIS A 47 -12.29 -7.27 -0.45
C HIS A 47 -11.60 -6.98 -1.79
N ARG A 48 -12.34 -7.01 -2.91
CA ARG A 48 -11.80 -6.70 -4.25
C ARG A 48 -11.18 -5.30 -4.33
N LEU A 49 -11.80 -4.31 -3.68
CA LEU A 49 -11.26 -2.95 -3.61
C LEU A 49 -9.92 -2.92 -2.86
N LEU A 50 -9.82 -3.62 -1.72
CA LEU A 50 -8.58 -3.70 -0.94
C LEU A 50 -7.47 -4.45 -1.71
N GLU A 51 -7.80 -5.50 -2.46
CA GLU A 51 -6.84 -6.21 -3.30
C GLU A 51 -6.31 -5.34 -4.45
N GLY A 52 -7.19 -4.55 -5.06
CA GLY A 52 -6.83 -3.55 -6.06
C GLY A 52 -5.87 -2.51 -5.48
N GLU A 53 -6.21 -1.95 -4.32
CA GLU A 53 -5.38 -0.96 -3.63
C GLU A 53 -4.03 -1.54 -3.20
N LEU A 54 -4.00 -2.76 -2.67
CA LEU A 54 -2.76 -3.44 -2.30
C LEU A 54 -1.87 -3.70 -3.52
N THR A 55 -2.46 -4.05 -4.67
CA THR A 55 -1.72 -4.19 -5.93
C THR A 55 -1.16 -2.86 -6.41
N ARG A 56 -1.95 -1.78 -6.31
CA ARG A 56 -1.51 -0.41 -6.61
C ARG A 56 -0.35 0.02 -5.72
N GLN A 57 -0.46 -0.19 -4.41
CA GLN A 57 0.59 0.14 -3.43
C GLN A 57 1.88 -0.65 -3.66
N ARG A 58 1.78 -1.94 -3.99
CA ARG A 58 2.95 -2.74 -4.37
C ARG A 58 3.66 -2.19 -5.59
N THR A 59 2.90 -1.78 -6.61
CA THR A 59 3.45 -1.17 -7.83
C THR A 59 4.17 0.15 -7.51
N LEU A 60 3.52 1.03 -6.74
CA LEU A 60 4.13 2.29 -6.31
C LEU A 60 5.40 2.08 -5.48
N LEU A 61 5.40 1.09 -4.59
CA LEU A 61 6.59 0.74 -3.80
C LEU A 61 7.72 0.23 -4.68
N GLN A 62 7.43 -0.61 -5.68
CA GLN A 62 8.43 -1.11 -6.63
C GLN A 62 9.07 0.02 -7.42
N GLU A 63 8.27 0.93 -7.98
CA GLU A 63 8.76 2.12 -8.69
C GLU A 63 9.59 3.03 -7.78
N TRP A 64 9.15 3.22 -6.54
CA TRP A 64 9.92 3.99 -5.55
C TRP A 64 11.27 3.34 -5.23
N ILE A 65 11.31 2.02 -5.01
CA ILE A 65 12.56 1.27 -4.79
C ILE A 65 13.49 1.41 -5.99
N LEU A 66 12.96 1.25 -7.21
CA LEU A 66 13.74 1.37 -8.44
C LEU A 66 14.34 2.77 -8.59
N SER A 67 13.56 3.81 -8.33
CA SER A 67 14.02 5.20 -8.33
C SER A 67 15.15 5.44 -7.30
N GLN A 68 14.97 4.96 -6.06
CA GLN A 68 15.99 5.07 -5.03
C GLN A 68 17.29 4.34 -5.39
N GLN A 69 17.18 3.13 -5.95
CA GLN A 69 18.33 2.34 -6.38
C GLN A 69 19.05 3.00 -7.54
N THR A 70 18.32 3.51 -8.53
CA THR A 70 18.87 4.22 -9.68
C THR A 70 19.67 5.44 -9.23
N TYR A 71 19.07 6.29 -8.38
CA TYR A 71 19.77 7.46 -7.85
C TYR A 71 21.01 7.08 -7.05
N LYS A 72 20.92 6.04 -6.19
CA LYS A 72 22.06 5.56 -5.41
C LYS A 72 23.19 5.05 -6.31
N THR A 73 22.88 4.33 -7.39
CA THR A 73 23.87 3.85 -8.36
C THR A 73 24.57 5.01 -9.06
N LEU A 74 23.79 5.98 -9.58
CA LEU A 74 24.34 7.18 -10.21
C LEU A 74 25.19 7.98 -9.23
N TYR A 75 24.74 8.15 -7.99
CA TYR A 75 25.49 8.83 -6.95
C TYR A 75 26.88 8.22 -6.78
N TYR A 76 27.00 6.90 -6.64
CA TYR A 76 28.32 6.27 -6.50
C TYR A 76 29.17 6.37 -7.76
N GLN A 77 28.56 6.21 -8.93
CA GLN A 77 29.25 6.31 -10.21
C GLN A 77 29.92 7.68 -10.42
N TYR A 78 29.25 8.76 -10.03
CA TYR A 78 29.73 10.13 -10.30
C TYR A 78 30.37 10.83 -9.10
N SER A 79 30.15 10.38 -7.86
CA SER A 79 30.75 11.00 -6.66
C SER A 79 32.12 10.43 -6.26
N GLY A 80 32.53 9.30 -6.85
CA GLY A 80 33.74 8.57 -6.45
C GLY A 80 33.66 7.93 -5.06
N GLN A 81 32.48 7.90 -4.43
CA GLN A 81 32.28 7.20 -3.17
C GLN A 81 32.09 5.70 -3.38
N SER A 82 32.59 4.90 -2.44
CA SER A 82 32.41 3.45 -2.42
C SER A 82 31.40 3.02 -1.37
N GLN A 83 30.58 2.02 -1.70
CA GLN A 83 29.66 1.38 -0.75
C GLN A 83 30.38 0.71 0.41
N GLN A 84 31.63 0.27 0.21
CA GLN A 84 32.40 -0.50 1.20
C GLN A 84 33.05 0.38 2.26
N ALA A 85 33.16 1.70 2.03
CA ALA A 85 33.76 2.65 2.96
C ALA A 85 33.04 4.01 2.92
N PRO A 86 31.80 4.09 3.41
CA PRO A 86 31.07 5.35 3.45
C PRO A 86 31.69 6.31 4.48
N ARG A 87 31.80 7.59 4.12
CA ARG A 87 32.30 8.62 5.04
C ARG A 87 31.31 8.82 6.19
N LEU A 88 31.80 8.77 7.44
CA LEU A 88 30.96 8.88 8.64
C LEU A 88 30.19 10.20 8.74
N GLU A 89 30.81 11.31 8.34
CA GLU A 89 30.19 12.64 8.33
C GLU A 89 28.97 12.68 7.41
N LEU A 90 29.12 12.15 6.20
CA LEU A 90 28.02 12.04 5.23
C LEU A 90 26.87 11.18 5.78
N MET A 91 27.18 10.09 6.47
CA MET A 91 26.15 9.23 7.08
C MET A 91 25.35 9.96 8.17
N ARG A 92 26.01 10.82 8.97
CA ARG A 92 25.33 11.67 9.96
C ARG A 92 24.45 12.72 9.30
N GLU A 93 24.96 13.38 8.25
CA GLU A 93 24.20 14.37 7.49
C GLU A 93 22.97 13.73 6.82
N LYS A 94 23.14 12.56 6.20
CA LYS A 94 22.04 11.76 5.65
C LYS A 94 20.96 11.49 6.69
N GLU A 95 21.34 11.09 7.91
CA GLU A 95 20.37 10.87 9.00
C GLU A 95 19.64 12.16 9.39
N ALA A 96 20.34 13.29 9.47
CA ALA A 96 19.73 14.58 9.75
C ALA A 96 18.71 14.98 8.67
N VAL A 97 19.08 14.83 7.40
CA VAL A 97 18.19 15.08 6.25
C VAL A 97 16.97 14.16 6.28
N ARG A 98 17.16 12.87 6.53
CA ARG A 98 16.06 11.89 6.65
C ARG A 98 15.06 12.29 7.75
N ARG A 99 15.55 12.69 8.92
CA ARG A 99 14.68 13.17 10.01
C ARG A 99 13.88 14.40 9.61
N ARG A 100 14.53 15.38 8.94
CA ARG A 100 13.86 16.58 8.43
C ARG A 100 12.77 16.26 7.40
N ILE A 101 13.06 15.43 6.40
CA ILE A 101 12.08 15.04 5.37
C ILE A 101 10.90 14.30 6.01
N ARG A 102 11.16 13.38 6.95
CA ARG A 102 10.10 12.68 7.67
C ARG A 102 9.17 13.65 8.42
N ALA A 103 9.74 14.66 9.08
CA ALA A 103 8.94 15.67 9.76
C ALA A 103 8.05 16.46 8.77
N GLN A 104 8.57 16.84 7.60
CA GLN A 104 7.79 17.54 6.56
C GLN A 104 6.64 16.69 6.01
N LEU A 105 6.87 15.38 5.83
CA LEU A 105 5.84 14.45 5.36
C LEU A 105 4.75 14.21 6.42
N GLN A 106 5.11 14.19 7.70
CA GLN A 106 4.13 14.03 8.78
C GLN A 106 3.20 15.24 8.90
N VAL A 107 3.75 16.45 8.81
CA VAL A 107 2.96 17.70 8.88
C VAL A 107 1.90 17.75 7.76
N GLY A 108 2.22 17.29 6.56
CA GLY A 108 1.25 17.22 5.45
C GLY A 108 0.20 16.11 5.58
N ALA A 109 0.41 15.12 6.45
CA ALA A 109 -0.56 14.07 6.73
C ALA A 109 -1.61 14.51 7.78
N ASP A 110 -1.19 15.33 8.74
CA ASP A 110 -2.07 15.85 9.79
C ASP A 110 -3.08 16.86 9.23
N ASP A 111 -2.72 17.64 8.20
CA ASP A 111 -3.63 18.56 7.47
C ASP A 111 -4.73 17.82 6.67
N LEU A 112 -4.50 16.57 6.24
CA LEU A 112 -5.50 15.74 5.55
C LEU A 112 -6.35 14.90 6.51
N ALA A 113 -6.00 14.88 7.80
CA ALA A 113 -6.69 14.13 8.84
C ALA A 113 -7.67 14.99 9.68
N ALA A 114 -7.77 16.30 9.41
CA ALA A 114 -8.78 17.17 10.03
C ALA A 114 -10.17 16.96 9.38
N PRO A 115 -11.25 16.87 10.18
CA PRO A 115 -12.31 15.90 9.93
C PRO A 115 -13.59 16.50 9.32
N ASP A 116 -14.24 15.67 8.51
CA ASP A 116 -15.58 15.80 7.91
C ASP A 116 -16.75 15.87 8.95
N GLU A 117 -16.49 16.33 10.18
CA GLU A 117 -17.47 16.32 11.29
C GLU A 117 -18.38 17.55 11.38
N GLN A 118 -18.17 18.59 10.57
CA GLN A 118 -18.96 19.84 10.69
C GLN A 118 -20.29 19.86 9.93
N LEU A 119 -20.70 18.82 9.23
CA LEU A 119 -21.90 18.85 8.37
C LEU A 119 -23.20 18.30 8.99
N ARG A 120 -23.27 17.99 10.30
CA ARG A 120 -24.49 17.42 10.92
C ARG A 120 -25.19 18.25 12.00
N SER A 121 -24.85 19.52 12.20
CA SER A 121 -25.53 20.35 13.19
C SER A 121 -26.20 21.60 12.61
N LEU A 122 -26.98 21.46 11.53
CA LEU A 122 -27.94 22.51 11.12
C LEU A 122 -29.18 21.88 10.45
N SER A 123 -30.06 21.26 11.25
CA SER A 123 -31.51 21.25 10.96
C SER A 123 -32.30 20.62 12.12
N SER A 124 -32.97 21.45 12.92
CA SER A 124 -34.39 21.27 13.22
C SER A 124 -34.94 22.61 13.69
N SER A 125 -35.82 23.19 12.87
CA SER A 125 -36.87 24.11 13.30
C SER A 125 -38.05 23.32 13.85
#